data_AF-A0A847QJ38-F1
#
_entry.id   AF-A0A847QJ38-F1
#
_cell.length_a   1.000
_cell.length_b   1.000
_cell.length_c   1.000
_cell.angle_alpha   90.00
_cell.angle_beta   90.00
_cell.angle_gamma   90.00
#
_symmetry.space_group_name_H-M   'P 1'
#
loop_
_entity.id
_entity.type
_entity.pdbx_description
1 polymer ?
#
loop_
_entity_poly.entity_id
_entity_poly.type
_entity_poly.pdbx_seq_one_letter_code
_entity_poly.pdbx_strand_id
1 'polypeptide(L)' 'MMRSMFAGVSGLKNHQTRMDVIGNNIANVNTVGFKGSRVNFQDILSQTMQGASSGQGARG' A
#
# COMPACT_ATOMS: atom_id res chain seq x y z
N MET A 1 -13.68 -2.43 -12.51
CA MET A 1 -14.21 -1.54 -11.44
C MET A 1 -13.98 -2.07 -10.03
N MET A 2 -14.11 -3.38 -9.76
CA MET A 2 -13.86 -3.91 -8.40
C MET A 2 -12.39 -3.73 -7.93
N ARG A 3 -11.38 -4.10 -8.75
CA ARG A 3 -9.94 -3.93 -8.39
C ARG A 3 -9.54 -2.48 -8.12
N SER A 4 -10.09 -1.51 -8.86
CA SER A 4 -9.81 -0.08 -8.66
C SER A 4 -10.45 0.45 -7.38
N MET A 5 -11.66 -0.01 -7.03
CA MET A 5 -12.31 0.35 -5.77
C MET A 5 -11.57 -0.26 -4.57
N PHE A 6 -11.11 -1.52 -4.68
CA PHE A 6 -10.26 -2.13 -3.64
C PHE A 6 -8.91 -1.41 -3.48
N ALA A 7 -8.31 -0.93 -4.57
CA ALA A 7 -7.09 -0.11 -4.51
C ALA A 7 -7.35 1.29 -3.89
N GLY A 8 -8.49 1.91 -4.17
CA GLY A 8 -8.90 3.17 -3.53
C GLY A 8 -9.16 3.00 -2.03
N VAL A 9 -9.90 1.95 -1.65
CA VAL A 9 -10.19 1.62 -0.24
C VAL A 9 -8.93 1.24 0.53
N SER A 10 -8.00 0.49 -0.08
CA SER A 10 -6.71 0.18 0.56
C SER A 10 -5.85 1.43 0.73
N GLY A 11 -5.83 2.33 -0.25
CA GLY A 11 -5.15 3.63 -0.15
C GLY A 11 -5.71 4.50 0.98
N LEU A 12 -7.03 4.61 1.10
CA LEU A 12 -7.69 5.34 2.18
C LEU A 12 -7.41 4.72 3.55
N LYS A 13 -7.44 3.38 3.66
CA LYS A 13 -7.13 2.67 4.91
C LYS A 13 -5.68 2.87 5.32
N ASN A 14 -4.74 2.81 4.38
CA ASN A 14 -3.33 3.12 4.62
C ASN A 14 -3.15 4.56 5.09
N HIS A 15 -3.89 5.50 4.50
CA HIS A 15 -3.86 6.90 4.91
C HIS A 15 -4.38 7.08 6.34
N GLN A 16 -5.48 6.41 6.70
CA GLN A 16 -6.02 6.41 8.06
C GLN A 16 -4.96 5.92 9.07
N THR A 17 -4.33 4.77 8.83
CA THR A 17 -3.29 4.24 9.71
C THR A 17 -2.10 5.19 9.84
N ARG A 18 -1.72 5.89 8.75
CA ARG A 18 -0.68 6.94 8.81
C ARG A 18 -1.09 8.09 9.73
N MET A 19 -2.33 8.55 9.61
CA MET A 19 -2.86 9.65 10.41
C MET A 19 -2.93 9.27 11.89
N ASP A 20 -3.31 8.04 12.21
CA ASP A 20 -3.35 7.55 13.59
C ASP A 20 -1.95 7.53 14.22
N VAL A 21 -0.92 7.10 13.48
CA VAL A 21 0.47 7.11 13.96
C VAL A 21 1.03 8.53 14.10
N ILE A 22 0.70 9.43 13.16
CA ILE A 22 1.06 10.85 13.29
C ILE A 22 0.39 11.47 14.52
N GLY A 23 -0.90 11.22 14.72
CA GLY A 23 -1.64 11.71 15.88
C GLY A 23 -1.05 11.21 17.19
N ASN A 24 -0.70 9.93 17.27
CA ASN A 24 -0.06 9.35 18.45
C ASN A 24 1.33 9.98 18.73
N ASN A 25 2.12 10.22 17.68
CA ASN A 25 3.42 10.87 17.83
C ASN A 25 3.32 12.33 18.28
N ILE A 26 2.34 13.08 17.76
CA ILE A 26 2.11 14.47 18.14
C ILE A 26 1.60 14.54 19.58
N ALA A 27 0.65 13.68 19.96
CA ALA A 27 0.10 13.63 21.31
C ALA A 27 1.17 13.34 22.37
N ASN A 28 2.18 12.53 22.03
CA ASN A 28 3.23 12.12 22.95
C ASN A 28 4.57 12.85 22.75
N VAL A 29 4.60 13.95 21.99
CA VAL A 29 5.85 14.68 21.69
C VAL A 29 6.54 15.23 22.95
N ASN A 30 5.77 15.55 23.98
CA ASN A 30 6.27 16.09 25.26
C ASN A 30 6.47 15.00 26.34
N THR A 31 6.19 13.73 26.02
CA THR A 31 6.34 12.61 26.97
C THR A 31 7.80 12.18 27.01
N VAL A 32 8.46 12.33 28.17
CA VAL A 32 9.86 11.93 28.36
C VAL A 32 10.01 10.43 28.11
N GLY A 33 10.92 10.06 27.20
CA GLY A 33 11.18 8.67 26.84
C GLY A 33 10.31 8.10 25.71
N PHE A 34 9.42 8.89 25.12
CA PHE A 34 8.62 8.46 23.97
C PHE A 34 9.47 8.24 22.71
N LYS A 35 9.27 7.10 22.05
CA LYS A 35 9.88 6.79 20.74
C LYS A 35 8.84 6.92 19.65
N GLY A 36 9.04 7.88 18.76
CA GLY A 36 8.16 8.08 17.61
C GLY A 36 8.09 6.84 16.72
N SER A 37 6.89 6.47 16.31
CA SER A 37 6.64 5.37 15.38
C SER A 37 6.42 5.88 13.96
N ARG A 38 6.75 5.09 12.94
CA ARG A 38 6.52 5.44 11.52
C ARG A 38 5.95 4.24 10.78
N VAL A 39 4.97 4.50 9.92
CA VAL A 39 4.39 3.47 9.05
C VAL A 39 5.11 3.50 7.70
N ASN A 40 5.63 2.35 7.29
CA ASN A 40 6.16 2.14 5.95
C ASN A 40 5.14 1.37 5.13
N PHE A 41 4.78 1.89 3.97
CA PHE A 41 3.86 1.23 3.04
C PHE A 41 4.67 0.48 1.98
N GLN A 42 4.19 -0.71 1.61
CA GLN A 42 4.75 -1.52 0.54
C GLN A 42 3.61 -2.00 -0.35
N ASP A 43 3.84 -2.02 -1.65
CA ASP A 43 2.86 -2.49 -2.62
C ASP A 43 2.80 -4.01 -2.59
N ILE A 44 1.59 -4.57 -2.49
CA ILE A 44 1.37 -6.00 -2.23
C ILE A 44 1.48 -6.83 -3.53
N LEU A 45 1.07 -6.29 -4.68
CA LEU A 45 1.14 -6.98 -5.97
C LEU A 45 0.97 -6.00 -7.14
N SER A 46 2.02 -5.78 -7.93
CA SER A 46 1.90 -5.20 -9.27
C SER A 46 1.65 -6.34 -10.25
N GLN A 47 0.41 -6.53 -10.70
CA GLN A 47 0.10 -7.55 -11.69
C GLN A 47 0.67 -7.12 -13.05
N THR A 48 1.91 -7.52 -13.35
CA THR A 48 2.50 -7.39 -14.68
C THR A 48 1.64 -8.19 -15.65
N MET A 49 0.76 -7.52 -16.39
CA MET A 49 0.06 -8.12 -17.52
C MET A 49 1.08 -8.28 -18.67
N GLN A 50 2.05 -9.18 -18.53
CA GLN A 50 2.79 -9.66 -19.68
C GLN A 50 1.81 -10.54 -20.45
N GLY A 51 1.34 -10.05 -21.61
CA GLY A 51 0.29 -10.67 -22.39
C GLY A 51 0.63 -12.11 -22.78
N ALA A 52 -0.19 -13.05 -22.34
CA ALA A 52 -0.30 -14.32 -23.03
C ALA A 52 -1.16 -14.10 -24.29
N SER A 53 -0.53 -13.86 -25.45
CA SER A 53 -1.01 -14.31 -26.78
C SER A 53 -0.18 -13.74 -27.94
N SER A 54 0.79 -14.53 -28.42
CA SER A 54 0.90 -14.95 -29.83
C SER A 54 2.26 -15.61 -30.07
N GLY A 55 2.30 -16.92 -29.83
CA GLY A 55 3.36 -17.83 -30.26
C GLY A 55 2.75 -19.08 -30.88
N GLN A 56 1.64 -18.93 -31.62
CA GLN A 56 1.16 -19.97 -32.51
C GLN A 56 2.07 -19.96 -33.74
N GLY A 57 3.21 -20.66 -33.65
CA GLY A 57 4.24 -20.60 -34.68
C GLY A 57 5.44 -21.53 -34.46
N ALA A 58 5.22 -22.74 -33.94
CA ALA A 58 6.24 -23.81 -33.97
C ALA A 58 5.56 -25.18 -34.14
N ARG A 59 4.82 -25.33 -35.24
CA ARG A 59 4.64 -26.62 -35.92
C ARG A 59 5.26 -26.45 -37.30
N GLY A 60 6.36 -27.15 -37.51
CA GLY A 60 7.22 -27.12 -38.69
C GLY A 60 8.52 -27.80 -38.32
#